data_AF-A0A942XVF6-F1
#
_entry.id   AF-A0A942XVF6-F1
#
_cell.length_a   1.000
_cell.length_b   1.000
_cell.length_c   1.000
_cell.angle_alpha   90.00
_cell.angle_beta   90.00
_cell.angle_gamma   90.00
#
_symmetry.space_group_name_H-M   'P 1'
#
loop_
_entity.id
_entity.type
_entity.pdbx_description
1 polymer ?
#
loop_
_entity_poly.entity_id
_entity_poly.type
_entity_poly.pdbx_seq_one_letter_code
_entity_poly.pdbx_strand_id
1 'polypeptide(L)'
;MKRPVFPIPEENDFIRNFGKVSLNYIPALPCYAGEDWFFRGENTVRFKELPRFRIRIGKQYYNCQSKFRRLFCNGKMANRYEVGLEFTGMRVYANQLVDHLFSLGVKVKNCEKGYTPTTLLAVGKFLPAIYDYSTSNQPLHDDLRVSCGETLCILESAAGEIVFRPQHAELVLKFPKQGLSLYHFVYTRANTKIHCWIIQKWLTADARFASKLRNALFQVHLESQSLIQAYKFLILNDDPQKLNKEAFLRFVTDIQAKLKRRSRFTISTERIVNIALKATHALQPAQMTKMIDMVDRIGDKYLTADFLELMSPLTIAEWKEEIERELQKNWSPGTKTQLEYLKEACSSSSFKQFIRFIVQYKGEIWDIAKDIITDRLKK
;
A
#
# COMPACT_ATOMS: atom_id res chain seq x y z
N MET A 1 22.09 -7.87 -15.24
CA MET A 1 20.91 -7.15 -15.76
C MET A 1 20.96 -5.71 -15.29
N LYS A 2 20.95 -4.71 -16.18
CA LYS A 2 20.79 -3.30 -15.76
C LYS A 2 19.31 -3.09 -15.38
N ARG A 3 19.05 -2.75 -14.11
CA ARG A 3 17.72 -2.41 -13.59
C ARG A 3 17.19 -1.18 -14.32
N PRO A 4 15.85 -0.95 -14.42
CA PRO A 4 15.33 0.32 -14.90
C PRO A 4 15.97 1.47 -14.09
N VAL A 5 16.70 2.35 -14.76
CA VAL A 5 17.56 3.38 -14.14
C VAL A 5 16.82 4.70 -14.15
N PHE A 6 16.52 5.26 -12.97
CA PHE A 6 16.33 6.71 -12.77
C PHE A 6 16.63 7.10 -11.31
N PRO A 7 17.85 6.86 -10.78
CA PRO A 7 18.14 6.92 -9.34
C PRO A 7 17.74 8.23 -8.66
N ILE A 8 17.76 9.35 -9.41
CA ILE A 8 17.10 10.62 -9.09
C ILE A 8 16.78 11.28 -10.44
N PRO A 9 15.52 11.63 -10.75
CA PRO A 9 15.21 12.39 -11.96
C PRO A 9 15.72 13.83 -11.86
N GLU A 10 16.34 14.32 -12.92
CA GLU A 10 16.81 15.71 -13.04
C GLU A 10 15.84 16.58 -13.85
N GLU A 11 15.97 17.90 -13.72
CA GLU A 11 15.20 18.83 -14.55
C GLU A 11 15.51 18.59 -16.02
N ASN A 12 14.47 18.46 -16.84
CA ASN A 12 14.53 18.17 -18.27
C ASN A 12 14.77 16.71 -18.68
N ASP A 13 14.93 15.78 -17.74
CA ASP A 13 14.93 14.35 -18.07
C ASP A 13 13.64 13.93 -18.79
N PHE A 14 13.74 12.89 -19.61
CA PHE A 14 12.61 12.39 -20.41
C PHE A 14 12.47 10.88 -20.28
N ILE A 15 11.27 10.42 -19.90
CA ILE A 15 10.89 9.01 -19.97
C ILE A 15 10.05 8.79 -21.22
N ARG A 16 10.48 7.85 -22.07
CA ARG A 16 9.72 7.42 -23.27
C ARG A 16 8.27 7.13 -22.88
N ASN A 17 7.31 7.46 -23.73
CA ASN A 17 5.86 7.27 -23.50
C ASN A 17 5.21 8.11 -22.39
N PHE A 18 5.93 8.45 -21.32
CA PHE A 18 5.43 9.28 -20.23
C PHE A 18 5.64 10.77 -20.53
N GLY A 19 6.86 11.21 -20.82
CA GLY A 19 7.14 12.61 -21.15
C GLY A 19 8.34 13.19 -20.40
N LYS A 20 8.42 14.53 -20.39
CA LYS A 20 9.46 15.31 -19.72
C LYS A 20 9.19 15.40 -18.20
N VAL A 21 10.25 15.42 -17.41
CA VAL A 21 10.23 15.77 -15.99
C VAL A 21 9.70 17.19 -15.81
N SER A 22 8.88 17.39 -14.79
CA SER A 22 8.34 18.67 -14.35
C SER A 22 8.45 18.79 -12.83
N LEU A 23 8.61 20.02 -12.34
CA LEU A 23 8.56 20.34 -10.93
C LEU A 23 7.12 20.32 -10.39
N ASN A 24 6.96 19.74 -9.22
CA ASN A 24 5.76 19.86 -8.42
C ASN A 24 5.83 21.14 -7.59
N TYR A 25 5.08 22.17 -7.97
CA TYR A 25 5.05 23.45 -7.26
C TYR A 25 4.35 23.38 -5.88
N ILE A 26 3.75 22.24 -5.53
CA ILE A 26 3.29 22.00 -4.16
C ILE A 26 4.53 21.59 -3.37
N PRO A 27 4.91 22.31 -2.29
CA PRO A 27 6.13 22.02 -1.56
C PRO A 27 6.13 20.55 -1.14
N ALA A 28 7.11 19.80 -1.65
CA ALA A 28 7.35 18.46 -1.18
C ALA A 28 7.55 18.53 0.33
N LEU A 29 6.93 17.60 1.05
CA LEU A 29 7.20 17.51 2.47
C LEU A 29 8.68 17.13 2.62
N PRO A 30 9.47 17.83 3.46
CA PRO A 30 10.94 17.70 3.52
C PRO A 30 11.48 16.27 3.72
N CYS A 31 10.63 15.35 4.17
CA CYS A 31 10.96 13.95 4.41
C CYS A 31 10.65 13.01 3.23
N TYR A 32 10.20 13.53 2.08
CA TYR A 32 9.96 12.78 0.86
C TYR A 32 11.06 13.04 -0.17
N ALA A 33 11.94 12.07 -0.38
CA ALA A 33 12.83 12.10 -1.54
C ALA A 33 11.99 11.80 -2.81
N GLY A 34 11.91 12.75 -3.75
CA GLY A 34 11.39 12.49 -5.10
C GLY A 34 9.91 12.80 -5.37
N GLU A 35 9.24 13.61 -4.54
CA GLU A 35 7.92 14.21 -4.91
C GLU A 35 8.05 15.61 -5.53
N ASP A 36 9.26 16.18 -5.53
CA ASP A 36 9.58 17.43 -6.23
C ASP A 36 9.45 17.26 -7.74
N TRP A 37 9.62 16.04 -8.25
CA TRP A 37 9.69 15.74 -9.67
C TRP A 37 8.62 14.73 -10.07
N PHE A 38 7.97 14.99 -11.21
CA PHE A 38 7.04 14.06 -11.82
C PHE A 38 7.09 14.13 -13.34
N PHE A 39 6.62 13.07 -14.00
CA PHE A 39 6.46 13.02 -15.45
C PHE A 39 4.99 13.16 -15.81
N ARG A 40 4.67 14.00 -16.81
CA ARG A 40 3.29 14.19 -17.28
C ARG A 40 2.79 12.98 -18.07
N GLY A 41 2.22 11.99 -17.40
CA GLY A 41 1.72 10.74 -17.99
C GLY A 41 0.50 10.86 -18.92
N GLU A 42 0.22 12.03 -19.49
CA GLU A 42 -0.95 12.33 -20.33
C GLU A 42 -0.96 11.51 -21.63
N ASN A 43 0.23 11.19 -22.14
CA ASN A 43 0.39 10.36 -23.33
C ASN A 43 0.31 8.86 -23.04
N THR A 44 0.62 8.46 -21.80
CA THR A 44 0.55 7.06 -21.36
C THR A 44 -0.89 6.60 -21.22
N VAL A 45 -1.74 7.39 -20.56
CA VAL A 45 -3.16 7.07 -20.34
C VAL A 45 -4.03 8.22 -20.82
N ARG A 46 -4.94 7.93 -21.75
CA ARG A 46 -5.88 8.90 -22.35
C ARG A 46 -7.31 8.47 -22.05
N PHE A 47 -8.18 9.40 -21.70
CA PHE A 47 -9.61 9.11 -21.61
C PHE A 47 -10.20 8.93 -23.02
N LYS A 48 -11.16 8.01 -23.18
CA LYS A 48 -11.81 7.77 -24.48
C LYS A 48 -12.63 8.99 -24.94
N GLU A 49 -13.24 9.69 -23.99
CA GLU A 49 -14.02 10.90 -24.20
C GLU A 49 -13.33 12.10 -23.55
N LEU A 50 -13.82 13.30 -23.87
CA LEU A 50 -13.27 14.61 -23.47
C LEU A 50 -12.80 14.65 -22.01
N PRO A 51 -11.82 15.52 -21.66
CA PRO A 51 -11.34 15.65 -20.28
C PRO A 51 -12.43 16.05 -19.28
N ARG A 52 -13.60 16.52 -19.75
CA ARG A 52 -14.83 16.69 -18.98
C ARG A 52 -15.85 15.64 -19.40
N PHE A 53 -16.38 14.88 -18.44
CA PHE A 53 -17.39 13.85 -18.66
C PHE A 53 -18.48 13.94 -17.59
N ARG A 54 -19.68 13.45 -17.90
CA ARG A 54 -20.81 13.44 -16.95
C ARG A 54 -20.84 12.13 -16.20
N ILE A 55 -20.87 12.20 -14.88
CA ILE A 55 -21.08 11.05 -14.00
C ILE A 55 -22.52 11.11 -13.49
N ARG A 56 -23.22 9.99 -13.54
CA ARG A 56 -24.54 9.87 -12.92
C ARG A 56 -24.37 9.42 -11.48
N ILE A 57 -24.99 10.12 -10.53
CA ILE A 57 -25.09 9.66 -9.14
C ILE A 57 -26.58 9.74 -8.76
N GLY A 58 -27.17 8.58 -8.44
CA GLY A 58 -28.62 8.44 -8.32
C GLY A 58 -29.35 8.87 -9.61
N LYS A 59 -30.17 9.93 -9.50
CA LYS A 59 -30.94 10.51 -10.62
C LYS A 59 -30.28 11.76 -11.24
N GLN A 60 -29.17 12.22 -10.71
CA GLN A 60 -28.54 13.49 -11.14
C GLN A 60 -27.24 13.23 -11.90
N TYR A 61 -26.93 14.12 -12.84
CA TYR A 61 -25.68 14.13 -13.57
C TYR A 61 -24.80 15.25 -13.07
N TYR A 62 -23.52 14.95 -12.95
CA TYR A 62 -22.52 15.85 -12.42
C TYR A 62 -21.32 15.91 -13.35
N ASN A 63 -20.69 17.06 -13.44
CA ASN A 63 -19.48 17.21 -14.23
C ASN A 63 -18.30 16.64 -13.44
N CYS A 64 -17.50 15.84 -14.14
CA CYS A 64 -16.21 15.38 -13.67
C CYS A 64 -15.15 15.80 -14.68
N GLN A 65 -14.00 16.23 -14.19
CA GLN A 65 -12.87 16.65 -15.01
C GLN A 65 -11.60 15.94 -14.58
N SER A 66 -10.81 15.47 -15.55
CA SER A 66 -9.43 15.06 -15.26
C SER A 66 -8.52 16.28 -15.07
N LYS A 67 -7.89 16.36 -13.89
CA LYS A 67 -6.97 17.45 -13.51
C LYS A 67 -5.53 17.14 -13.86
N PHE A 68 -5.10 15.90 -13.63
CA PHE A 68 -3.73 15.50 -13.91
C PHE A 68 -3.60 14.00 -14.10
N ARG A 69 -2.53 13.61 -14.81
CA ARG A 69 -2.04 12.24 -14.94
C ARG A 69 -0.53 12.29 -14.82
N ARG A 70 0.04 11.65 -13.81
CA ARG A 70 1.44 11.87 -13.42
C ARG A 70 2.11 10.57 -13.00
N LEU A 71 3.34 10.35 -13.42
CA LEU A 71 4.21 9.33 -12.86
C LEU A 71 5.18 10.00 -11.90
N PHE A 72 5.19 9.55 -10.65
CA PHE A 72 6.21 9.89 -9.67
C PHE A 72 7.22 8.75 -9.60
N CYS A 73 8.50 9.12 -9.70
CA CYS A 73 9.64 8.22 -9.58
C CYS A 73 10.63 8.87 -8.62
N ASN A 74 10.97 8.18 -7.54
CA ASN A 74 12.02 8.62 -6.61
C ASN A 74 13.35 7.90 -6.87
N GLY A 75 13.45 7.20 -8.00
CA GLY A 75 14.62 6.43 -8.39
C GLY A 75 14.97 5.22 -7.54
N LYS A 76 14.06 4.84 -6.65
CA LYS A 76 14.16 3.61 -5.87
C LYS A 76 13.28 2.53 -6.50
N MET A 77 12.91 1.52 -5.71
CA MET A 77 12.20 0.34 -6.21
C MET A 77 10.69 0.52 -6.41
N ALA A 78 10.14 1.71 -6.12
CA ALA A 78 8.70 1.92 -6.12
C ALA A 78 8.33 3.21 -6.85
N ASN A 79 7.45 3.08 -7.84
CA ASN A 79 6.92 4.19 -8.62
C ASN A 79 5.40 4.28 -8.41
N ARG A 80 4.85 5.48 -8.55
CA ARG A 80 3.41 5.72 -8.41
C ARG A 80 2.91 6.45 -9.64
N TYR A 81 1.94 5.85 -10.32
CA TYR A 81 1.17 6.53 -11.35
C TYR A 81 -0.14 7.04 -10.75
N GLU A 82 -0.36 8.35 -10.82
CA GLU A 82 -1.54 9.02 -10.27
C GLU A 82 -2.44 9.59 -11.37
N VAL A 83 -3.75 9.46 -11.15
CA VAL A 83 -4.79 10.09 -11.96
C VAL A 83 -5.65 10.94 -11.03
N GLY A 84 -5.62 12.25 -11.21
CA GLY A 84 -6.44 13.20 -10.47
C GLY A 84 -7.72 13.53 -11.21
N LEU A 85 -8.86 13.32 -10.57
CA LEU A 85 -10.19 13.64 -11.06
C LEU A 85 -10.89 14.58 -10.07
N GLU A 86 -11.49 15.64 -10.58
CA GLU A 86 -12.32 16.55 -9.80
C GLU A 86 -13.78 16.36 -10.19
N PHE A 87 -14.66 16.46 -9.20
CA PHE A 87 -16.09 16.30 -9.35
C PHE A 87 -16.79 17.50 -8.70
N THR A 88 -17.81 18.04 -9.36
CA THR A 88 -18.61 19.15 -8.81
C THR A 88 -20.01 18.65 -8.45
N GLY A 89 -20.33 18.51 -7.16
CA GLY A 89 -21.66 18.19 -6.67
C GLY A 89 -21.82 18.43 -5.17
N MET A 90 -23.05 18.44 -4.65
CA MET A 90 -23.33 18.73 -3.23
C MET A 90 -23.56 17.48 -2.37
N ARG A 91 -23.93 16.36 -3.01
CA ARG A 91 -24.28 15.10 -2.35
C ARG A 91 -23.64 13.94 -3.11
N VAL A 92 -22.62 13.33 -2.51
CA VAL A 92 -21.81 12.31 -3.19
C VAL A 92 -21.98 10.96 -2.51
N TYR A 93 -22.45 9.96 -3.24
CA TYR A 93 -22.46 8.56 -2.77
C TYR A 93 -21.15 7.89 -3.14
N ALA A 94 -20.30 7.63 -2.14
CA ALA A 94 -18.91 7.24 -2.38
C ALA A 94 -18.78 5.96 -3.22
N ASN A 95 -19.62 4.94 -2.96
CA ASN A 95 -19.61 3.69 -3.72
C ASN A 95 -20.01 3.88 -5.19
N GLN A 96 -21.06 4.66 -5.47
CA GLN A 96 -21.52 4.95 -6.83
C GLN A 96 -20.49 5.78 -7.59
N LEU A 97 -19.89 6.76 -6.93
CA LEU A 97 -18.82 7.55 -7.52
C LEU A 97 -17.64 6.64 -7.90
N VAL A 98 -17.14 5.83 -6.95
CA VAL A 98 -16.03 4.90 -7.20
C VAL A 98 -16.35 3.94 -8.35
N ASP A 99 -17.58 3.40 -8.39
CA ASP A 99 -18.01 2.52 -9.47
C ASP A 99 -17.96 3.20 -10.85
N HIS A 100 -18.48 4.42 -10.94
CA HIS A 100 -18.42 5.19 -12.18
C HIS A 100 -16.99 5.53 -12.59
N LEU A 101 -16.15 5.99 -11.65
CA LEU A 101 -14.75 6.34 -11.92
C LEU A 101 -13.98 5.13 -12.47
N PHE A 102 -14.15 3.96 -11.86
CA PHE A 102 -13.48 2.74 -12.31
C PHE A 102 -14.04 2.16 -13.61
N SER A 103 -15.26 2.54 -14.01
CA SER A 103 -15.86 2.22 -15.31
C SER A 103 -15.34 3.08 -16.45
N LEU A 104 -14.68 4.21 -16.17
CA LEU A 104 -14.30 5.16 -17.19
C LEU A 104 -13.43 4.49 -18.26
N GLY A 105 -13.85 4.63 -19.52
CA GLY A 105 -13.11 4.12 -20.65
C GLY A 105 -11.83 4.93 -20.86
N VAL A 106 -10.69 4.24 -20.88
CA VAL A 106 -9.39 4.83 -21.17
C VAL A 106 -8.69 4.08 -22.31
N LYS A 107 -7.62 4.66 -22.81
CA LYS A 107 -6.72 4.16 -23.84
C LYS A 107 -5.30 4.26 -23.27
N VAL A 108 -4.60 3.14 -23.20
CA VAL A 108 -3.23 3.08 -22.66
C VAL A 108 -2.26 2.87 -23.82
N LYS A 109 -1.18 3.64 -23.86
CA LYS A 109 -0.19 3.55 -24.92
C LYS A 109 0.46 2.15 -24.93
N ASN A 110 0.59 1.53 -26.09
CA ASN A 110 1.32 0.25 -26.20
C ASN A 110 2.83 0.50 -26.39
N CYS A 111 3.63 -0.56 -26.32
CA CYS A 111 5.09 -0.46 -26.49
C CYS A 111 5.54 -0.29 -27.96
N GLU A 112 4.78 -0.82 -28.92
CA GLU A 112 5.20 -0.92 -30.33
C GLU A 112 4.58 0.12 -31.29
N LYS A 113 3.68 1.00 -30.79
CA LYS A 113 2.94 2.13 -31.42
C LYS A 113 1.42 1.88 -31.45
N GLY A 114 0.65 2.83 -30.88
CA GLY A 114 -0.82 2.72 -30.74
C GLY A 114 -1.32 2.82 -29.29
N TYR A 115 -2.60 2.50 -29.11
CA TYR A 115 -3.30 2.54 -27.82
C TYR A 115 -4.19 1.31 -27.64
N THR A 116 -4.11 0.68 -26.46
CA THR A 116 -5.00 -0.40 -26.04
C THR A 116 -6.19 0.17 -25.26
N PRO A 117 -7.43 0.00 -25.71
CA PRO A 117 -8.62 0.38 -24.96
C PRO A 117 -8.78 -0.47 -23.69
N THR A 118 -9.12 0.16 -22.57
CA THR A 118 -9.41 -0.51 -21.30
C THR A 118 -10.28 0.38 -20.41
N THR A 119 -10.45 0.03 -19.14
CA THR A 119 -11.07 0.88 -18.11
C THR A 119 -10.02 1.47 -17.18
N LEU A 120 -10.38 2.53 -16.46
CA LEU A 120 -9.49 3.12 -15.46
C LEU A 120 -9.10 2.10 -14.38
N LEU A 121 -9.98 1.17 -14.02
CA LEU A 121 -9.67 0.08 -13.09
C LEU A 121 -8.57 -0.86 -13.61
N ALA A 122 -8.63 -1.21 -14.89
CA ALA A 122 -7.74 -2.19 -15.48
C ALA A 122 -6.43 -1.60 -16.03
N VAL A 123 -6.23 -0.28 -15.92
CA VAL A 123 -5.02 0.40 -16.46
C VAL A 123 -3.72 -0.13 -15.85
N GLY A 124 -3.74 -0.50 -14.57
CA GLY A 124 -2.56 -0.97 -13.83
C GLY A 124 -1.93 -2.22 -14.45
N LYS A 125 -2.68 -3.03 -15.21
CA LYS A 125 -2.15 -4.23 -15.88
C LYS A 125 -1.18 -3.91 -17.01
N PHE A 126 -1.29 -2.72 -17.61
CA PHE A 126 -0.49 -2.32 -18.77
C PHE A 126 0.72 -1.45 -18.40
N LEU A 127 0.62 -0.71 -17.29
CA LEU A 127 1.65 0.25 -16.87
C LEU A 127 3.04 -0.36 -16.64
N PRO A 128 3.21 -1.55 -16.04
CA PRO A 128 4.53 -2.12 -15.77
C PRO A 128 5.33 -2.40 -17.05
N ALA A 129 4.71 -3.02 -18.05
CA ALA A 129 5.34 -3.31 -19.33
C ALA A 129 5.77 -2.02 -20.05
N ILE A 130 4.92 -0.98 -20.00
CA ILE A 130 5.25 0.32 -20.59
C ILE A 130 6.39 0.97 -19.83
N TYR A 131 6.37 0.96 -18.49
CA TYR A 131 7.42 1.56 -17.67
C TYR A 131 8.76 0.86 -17.90
N ASP A 132 8.81 -0.47 -17.89
CA ASP A 132 10.03 -1.25 -18.14
C ASP A 132 10.58 -0.99 -19.55
N TYR A 133 9.71 -1.02 -20.57
CA TYR A 133 10.09 -0.65 -21.95
C TYR A 133 10.59 0.80 -22.07
N SER A 134 10.04 1.71 -21.27
CA SER A 134 10.35 3.15 -21.36
C SER A 134 11.62 3.55 -20.61
N THR A 135 12.09 2.70 -19.70
CA THR A 135 13.25 2.95 -18.83
C THR A 135 14.39 1.95 -19.05
N SER A 136 14.21 0.97 -19.93
CA SER A 136 15.25 0.03 -20.35
C SER A 136 15.69 0.29 -21.79
N ASN A 137 16.97 -0.02 -22.05
CA ASN A 137 17.54 -0.01 -23.41
C ASN A 137 17.39 -1.38 -24.10
N GLN A 138 16.57 -2.28 -23.55
CA GLN A 138 16.43 -3.66 -24.04
C GLN A 138 15.04 -3.88 -24.64
N PRO A 139 14.89 -4.85 -25.57
CA PRO A 139 13.56 -5.27 -26.03
C PRO A 139 12.71 -5.79 -24.86
N LEU A 140 11.38 -5.80 -25.02
CA LEU A 140 10.48 -6.40 -24.03
C LEU A 140 10.90 -7.86 -23.79
N HIS A 141 11.16 -8.19 -22.54
CA HIS A 141 11.37 -9.56 -22.09
C HIS A 141 10.03 -10.14 -21.63
N ASP A 142 9.88 -11.46 -21.77
CA ASP A 142 8.69 -12.17 -21.26
C ASP A 142 8.59 -12.09 -19.73
N ASP A 143 9.72 -12.01 -19.04
CA ASP A 143 9.80 -11.82 -17.59
C ASP A 143 9.79 -10.32 -17.24
N LEU A 144 8.62 -9.81 -16.86
CA LEU A 144 8.46 -8.43 -16.41
C LEU A 144 9.31 -8.16 -15.15
N ARG A 145 10.28 -7.25 -15.28
CA ARG A 145 11.14 -6.77 -14.17
C ARG A 145 10.40 -5.83 -13.21
N VAL A 146 9.21 -5.39 -13.60
CA VAL A 146 8.39 -4.42 -12.90
C VAL A 146 7.00 -5.01 -12.77
N SER A 147 6.43 -4.96 -11.57
CA SER A 147 5.08 -5.41 -11.30
C SER A 147 4.20 -4.25 -10.82
N CYS A 148 2.90 -4.34 -11.07
CA CYS A 148 1.92 -3.40 -10.53
C CYS A 148 1.50 -3.84 -9.12
N GLY A 149 1.54 -2.91 -8.16
CA GLY A 149 0.86 -3.06 -6.88
C GLY A 149 -0.66 -2.88 -7.01
N GLU A 150 -1.37 -3.03 -5.90
CA GLU A 150 -2.81 -2.76 -5.85
C GLU A 150 -3.13 -1.27 -5.99
N THR A 151 -4.34 -0.98 -6.48
CA THR A 151 -4.82 0.39 -6.65
C THR A 151 -5.24 0.99 -5.31
N LEU A 152 -4.77 2.21 -5.02
CA LEU A 152 -5.27 3.03 -3.92
C LEU A 152 -6.30 4.04 -4.45
N CYS A 153 -7.48 4.09 -3.83
CA CYS A 153 -8.47 5.12 -4.12
C CYS A 153 -8.60 6.06 -2.91
N ILE A 154 -8.41 7.36 -3.12
CA ILE A 154 -8.65 8.39 -2.10
C ILE A 154 -9.74 9.32 -2.63
N LEU A 155 -10.83 9.43 -1.88
CA LEU A 155 -11.87 10.42 -2.08
C LEU A 155 -11.65 11.55 -1.08
N GLU A 156 -11.42 12.76 -1.57
CA GLU A 156 -11.22 13.94 -0.74
C GLU A 156 -12.37 14.91 -0.97
N SER A 157 -13.15 15.19 0.08
CA SER A 157 -14.29 16.10 -0.05
C SER A 157 -13.83 17.56 -0.06
N ALA A 158 -14.66 18.44 -0.64
CA ALA A 158 -14.58 19.86 -0.34
C ALA A 158 -14.99 20.13 1.13
N ALA A 159 -14.62 21.30 1.65
CA ALA A 159 -14.97 21.70 3.01
C ALA A 159 -16.49 21.83 3.16
N GLY A 160 -17.07 21.08 4.10
CA GLY A 160 -18.52 21.07 4.34
C GLY A 160 -19.34 20.27 3.32
N GLU A 161 -18.71 19.67 2.31
CA GLU A 161 -19.40 18.77 1.37
C GLU A 161 -19.87 17.50 2.08
N ILE A 162 -21.10 17.05 1.80
CA ILE A 162 -21.65 15.85 2.41
C ILE A 162 -21.34 14.64 1.53
N VAL A 163 -20.45 13.77 2.00
CA VAL A 163 -20.18 12.47 1.40
C VAL A 163 -20.99 11.38 2.11
N PHE A 164 -21.93 10.78 1.38
CA PHE A 164 -22.64 9.58 1.80
C PHE A 164 -21.71 8.38 1.69
N ARG A 165 -21.30 7.89 2.86
CA ARG A 165 -20.41 6.74 3.01
C ARG A 165 -21.20 5.44 2.85
N PRO A 166 -20.59 4.36 2.34
CA PRO A 166 -21.18 3.02 2.41
C PRO A 166 -21.46 2.62 3.86
N GLN A 167 -22.46 1.77 4.09
CA GLN A 167 -22.81 1.32 5.44
C GLN A 167 -21.66 0.61 6.16
N HIS A 168 -20.83 -0.11 5.42
CA HIS A 168 -19.66 -0.83 5.92
C HIS A 168 -18.39 0.03 6.01
N ALA A 169 -18.47 1.35 5.84
CA ALA A 169 -17.32 2.23 5.98
C ALA A 169 -16.96 2.45 7.45
N GLU A 170 -15.71 2.16 7.81
CA GLU A 170 -15.17 2.35 9.16
C GLU A 170 -14.65 3.78 9.35
N LEU A 171 -14.93 4.40 10.51
CA LEU A 171 -14.22 5.61 10.95
C LEU A 171 -12.85 5.19 11.49
N VAL A 172 -11.78 5.61 10.80
CA VAL A 172 -10.41 5.21 11.13
C VAL A 172 -9.78 6.20 12.10
N LEU A 173 -9.82 7.49 11.79
CA LEU A 173 -9.27 8.56 12.61
C LEU A 173 -10.14 9.81 12.52
N LYS A 174 -10.21 10.56 13.62
CA LYS A 174 -10.88 11.86 13.68
C LYS A 174 -9.88 12.90 14.15
N PHE A 175 -9.85 14.06 13.48
CA PHE A 175 -8.93 15.16 13.78
C PHE A 175 -9.74 16.42 14.08
N PRO A 176 -10.34 16.55 15.28
CA PRO A 176 -11.26 17.66 15.57
C PRO A 176 -10.62 19.03 15.43
N LYS A 177 -9.36 19.18 15.88
CA LYS A 177 -8.62 20.46 15.80
C LYS A 177 -8.34 20.89 14.36
N GLN A 178 -8.14 19.93 13.46
CA GLN A 178 -7.84 20.17 12.04
C GLN A 178 -9.10 20.08 11.17
N GLY A 179 -10.26 19.81 11.74
CA GLY A 179 -11.54 19.73 11.03
C GLY A 179 -11.63 18.59 10.01
N LEU A 180 -11.02 17.42 10.28
CA LEU A 180 -11.02 16.28 9.35
C LEU A 180 -11.53 14.99 9.98
N SER A 181 -12.07 14.09 9.16
CA SER A 181 -12.32 12.69 9.51
C SER A 181 -11.85 11.78 8.38
N LEU A 182 -11.19 10.68 8.76
CA LEU A 182 -10.70 9.66 7.84
C LEU A 182 -11.56 8.41 7.95
N TYR A 183 -12.10 7.95 6.83
CA TYR A 183 -12.83 6.69 6.74
C TYR A 183 -12.16 5.74 5.77
N HIS A 184 -12.42 4.45 5.95
CA HIS A 184 -11.98 3.39 5.05
C HIS A 184 -13.17 2.51 4.67
N PHE A 185 -13.19 2.04 3.42
CA PHE A 185 -14.05 0.95 3.00
C PHE A 185 -13.37 0.15 1.90
N VAL A 186 -13.81 -1.10 1.75
CA VAL A 186 -13.40 -1.95 0.62
C VAL A 186 -14.49 -1.89 -0.45
N TYR A 187 -14.08 -1.56 -1.67
CA TYR A 187 -14.92 -1.61 -2.86
C TYR A 187 -14.59 -2.89 -3.64
N THR A 188 -15.62 -3.61 -4.08
CA THR A 188 -15.46 -4.88 -4.82
C THR A 188 -16.16 -4.79 -6.16
N ARG A 189 -15.43 -5.11 -7.24
CA ARG A 189 -15.99 -5.24 -8.59
C ARG A 189 -15.20 -6.24 -9.42
N ALA A 190 -15.92 -7.10 -10.15
CA ALA A 190 -15.33 -8.10 -11.04
C ALA A 190 -14.20 -8.90 -10.35
N ASN A 191 -14.46 -9.38 -9.13
CA ASN A 191 -13.52 -10.08 -8.24
C ASN A 191 -12.25 -9.29 -7.85
N THR A 192 -12.19 -8.00 -8.16
CA THR A 192 -11.13 -7.10 -7.71
C THR A 192 -11.62 -6.35 -6.47
N LYS A 193 -10.87 -6.44 -5.36
CA LYS A 193 -11.11 -5.63 -4.17
C LYS A 193 -10.15 -4.44 -4.17
N ILE A 194 -10.64 -3.28 -3.78
CA ILE A 194 -9.91 -2.01 -3.84
C ILE A 194 -10.10 -1.30 -2.50
N HIS A 195 -9.00 -0.85 -1.91
CA HIS A 195 -9.02 -0.06 -0.69
C HIS A 195 -9.34 1.40 -1.02
N CYS A 196 -10.46 1.86 -0.48
CA CYS A 196 -10.94 3.22 -0.66
C CYS A 196 -10.87 3.96 0.67
N TRP A 197 -10.25 5.14 0.63
CA TRP A 197 -10.17 6.06 1.76
C TRP A 197 -11.02 7.29 1.49
N ILE A 198 -11.68 7.81 2.51
CA ILE A 198 -12.43 9.06 2.44
C ILE A 198 -11.82 10.05 3.42
N ILE A 199 -11.26 11.13 2.90
CA ILE A 199 -10.87 12.31 3.68
C ILE A 199 -12.05 13.27 3.66
N GLN A 200 -12.85 13.22 4.73
CA GLN A 200 -13.99 14.11 4.92
C GLN A 200 -13.53 15.40 5.58
N LYS A 201 -13.66 16.52 4.87
CA LYS A 201 -13.38 17.87 5.38
C LYS A 201 -14.61 18.49 6.02
N TRP A 202 -14.45 19.04 7.20
CA TRP A 202 -15.45 19.90 7.83
C TRP A 202 -15.29 21.33 7.32
N LEU A 203 -16.18 22.24 7.73
CA LEU A 203 -16.10 23.65 7.34
C LEU A 203 -14.79 24.32 7.79
N THR A 204 -14.21 23.86 8.90
CA THR A 204 -12.98 24.39 9.51
C THR A 204 -11.72 23.62 9.09
N ALA A 205 -11.77 22.87 7.99
CA ALA A 205 -10.70 21.95 7.61
C ALA A 205 -9.38 22.67 7.28
N ASP A 206 -8.28 22.21 7.89
CA ASP A 206 -6.93 22.64 7.53
C ASP A 206 -6.48 21.93 6.23
N ALA A 207 -6.39 22.71 5.15
CA ALA A 207 -5.98 22.22 3.83
C ALA A 207 -4.55 21.66 3.81
N ARG A 208 -3.62 22.22 4.60
CA ARG A 208 -2.23 21.71 4.69
C ARG A 208 -2.22 20.37 5.40
N PHE A 209 -3.02 20.22 6.45
CA PHE A 209 -3.13 18.94 7.15
C PHE A 209 -3.82 17.86 6.31
N ALA A 210 -4.83 18.21 5.51
CA ALA A 210 -5.44 17.29 4.54
C ALA A 210 -4.41 16.77 3.52
N SER A 211 -3.56 17.65 2.99
CA SER A 211 -2.46 17.27 2.09
C SER A 211 -1.47 16.31 2.77
N LYS A 212 -1.07 16.59 4.02
CA LYS A 212 -0.22 15.69 4.83
C LYS A 212 -0.87 14.32 5.02
N LEU A 213 -2.16 14.27 5.32
CA LEU A 213 -2.90 13.02 5.51
C LEU A 213 -2.98 12.20 4.21
N ARG A 214 -3.32 12.84 3.10
CA ARG A 214 -3.31 12.21 1.77
C ARG A 214 -1.95 11.61 1.45
N ASN A 215 -0.86 12.34 1.71
CA ASN A 215 0.50 11.86 1.47
C ASN A 215 0.87 10.70 2.42
N ALA A 216 0.43 10.73 3.68
CA ALA A 216 0.60 9.62 4.61
C ALA A 216 -0.07 8.34 4.10
N LEU A 217 -1.31 8.44 3.58
CA LEU A 217 -2.04 7.31 3.00
C LEU A 217 -1.30 6.73 1.79
N PHE A 218 -0.84 7.59 0.87
CA PHE A 218 -0.07 7.15 -0.28
C PHE A 218 1.23 6.45 0.13
N GLN A 219 1.97 7.00 1.09
CA GLN A 219 3.25 6.45 1.49
C GLN A 219 3.09 5.09 2.17
N VAL A 220 2.13 4.96 3.08
CA VAL A 220 1.81 3.68 3.72
C VAL A 220 1.43 2.66 2.67
N HIS A 221 0.55 3.01 1.72
CA HIS A 221 0.16 2.11 0.63
C HIS A 221 1.35 1.69 -0.24
N LEU A 222 2.18 2.65 -0.67
CA LEU A 222 3.34 2.39 -1.52
C LEU A 222 4.33 1.44 -0.82
N GLU A 223 4.63 1.69 0.44
CA GLU A 223 5.56 0.86 1.23
C GLU A 223 4.99 -0.54 1.48
N SER A 224 3.71 -0.65 1.84
CA SER A 224 3.02 -1.95 2.00
C SER A 224 3.05 -2.75 0.71
N GLN A 225 2.69 -2.13 -0.42
CA GLN A 225 2.69 -2.81 -1.72
C GLN A 225 4.11 -3.17 -2.17
N SER A 226 5.10 -2.32 -1.92
CA SER A 226 6.49 -2.61 -2.25
C SER A 226 7.02 -3.82 -1.48
N LEU A 227 6.66 -3.90 -0.19
CA LEU A 227 6.99 -5.04 0.67
C LEU A 227 6.36 -6.34 0.13
N ILE A 228 5.06 -6.31 -0.19
CA ILE A 228 4.34 -7.46 -0.75
C ILE A 228 4.94 -7.89 -2.09
N GLN A 229 5.26 -6.95 -2.99
CA GLN A 229 5.86 -7.26 -4.29
C GLN A 229 7.26 -7.86 -4.15
N ALA A 230 8.07 -7.37 -3.21
CA ALA A 230 9.39 -7.94 -2.93
C ALA A 230 9.28 -9.39 -2.45
N TYR A 231 8.32 -9.71 -1.59
CA TYR A 231 8.08 -11.09 -1.19
C TYR A 231 7.49 -11.96 -2.30
N LYS A 232 6.61 -11.41 -3.16
CA LYS A 232 6.12 -12.14 -4.35
C LYS A 232 7.26 -12.49 -5.30
N PHE A 233 8.19 -11.54 -5.48
CA PHE A 233 9.39 -11.77 -6.28
C PHE A 233 10.23 -12.92 -5.72
N LEU A 234 10.39 -13.01 -4.39
CA LEU A 234 11.03 -14.18 -3.78
C LEU A 234 10.30 -15.48 -4.13
N ILE A 235 8.98 -15.55 -3.93
CA ILE A 235 8.18 -16.76 -4.19
C ILE A 235 8.35 -17.28 -5.61
N LEU A 236 8.45 -16.36 -6.58
CA LEU A 236 8.62 -16.72 -7.98
C LEU A 236 10.07 -17.10 -8.32
N ASN A 237 11.05 -16.72 -7.49
CA ASN A 237 12.47 -16.94 -7.70
C ASN A 237 13.08 -17.72 -6.52
N ASP A 238 12.67 -18.98 -6.36
CA ASP A 238 13.11 -19.90 -5.29
C ASP A 238 14.58 -20.37 -5.45
N ASP A 239 15.33 -19.83 -6.41
CA ASP A 239 16.76 -20.10 -6.60
C ASP A 239 17.61 -19.12 -5.76
N PRO A 240 18.16 -19.56 -4.61
CA PRO A 240 18.87 -18.68 -3.68
C PRO A 240 20.16 -18.11 -4.26
N GLN A 241 20.73 -18.73 -5.30
CA GLN A 241 21.98 -18.29 -5.93
C GLN A 241 21.78 -17.10 -6.88
N LYS A 242 20.56 -16.90 -7.40
CA LYS A 242 20.23 -15.78 -8.30
C LYS A 242 19.78 -14.52 -7.54
N LEU A 243 19.49 -14.65 -6.25
CA LEU A 243 19.07 -13.53 -5.42
C LEU A 243 20.28 -12.86 -4.77
N ASN A 244 20.43 -11.54 -4.95
CA ASN A 244 21.29 -10.77 -4.06
C ASN A 244 20.60 -10.65 -2.68
N LYS A 245 20.88 -11.63 -1.82
CA LYS A 245 20.29 -11.77 -0.48
C LYS A 245 20.48 -10.50 0.35
N GLU A 246 21.70 -9.96 0.40
CA GLU A 246 22.00 -8.76 1.19
C GLU A 246 21.17 -7.54 0.74
N ALA A 247 21.08 -7.29 -0.57
CA ALA A 247 20.30 -6.18 -1.11
C ALA A 247 18.80 -6.34 -0.84
N PHE A 248 18.29 -7.57 -0.91
CA PHE A 248 16.91 -7.89 -0.56
C PHE A 248 16.64 -7.65 0.93
N LEU A 249 17.49 -8.18 1.81
CA LEU A 249 17.32 -8.02 3.26
C LEU A 249 17.35 -6.56 3.66
N ARG A 250 18.33 -5.81 3.16
CA ARG A 250 18.40 -4.37 3.40
C ARG A 250 17.13 -3.65 2.95
N PHE A 251 16.59 -3.99 1.78
CA PHE A 251 15.35 -3.40 1.29
C PHE A 251 14.17 -3.71 2.21
N VAL A 252 13.98 -4.97 2.58
CA VAL A 252 12.89 -5.39 3.48
C VAL A 252 13.01 -4.70 4.83
N THR A 253 14.18 -4.74 5.47
CA THR A 253 14.44 -4.07 6.75
C THR A 253 14.10 -2.59 6.68
N ASP A 254 14.55 -1.89 5.63
CA ASP A 254 14.30 -0.47 5.45
C ASP A 254 12.80 -0.15 5.30
N ILE A 255 12.04 -0.97 4.58
CA ILE A 255 10.60 -0.77 4.39
C ILE A 255 9.82 -1.12 5.65
N GLN A 256 10.14 -2.24 6.32
CA GLN A 256 9.52 -2.62 7.58
C GLN A 256 9.75 -1.55 8.65
N ALA A 257 10.98 -1.04 8.78
CA ALA A 257 11.31 0.04 9.71
C ALA A 257 10.51 1.32 9.43
N LYS A 258 10.22 1.63 8.15
CA LYS A 258 9.34 2.76 7.80
C LYS A 258 7.91 2.48 8.22
N LEU A 259 7.35 1.31 7.88
CA LEU A 259 5.98 0.91 8.22
C LEU A 259 5.72 0.93 9.74
N LYS A 260 6.72 0.54 10.54
CA LYS A 260 6.65 0.57 12.01
C LYS A 260 6.78 1.96 12.65
N ARG A 261 7.03 3.02 11.87
CA ARG A 261 7.05 4.38 12.43
C ARG A 261 5.67 4.72 12.99
N ARG A 262 5.63 5.05 14.29
CA ARG A 262 4.39 5.41 15.01
C ARG A 262 3.72 6.64 14.42
N SER A 263 4.50 7.59 13.90
CA SER A 263 3.97 8.81 13.31
C SER A 263 4.68 9.19 12.02
N ARG A 264 3.91 9.80 11.10
CA ARG A 264 4.40 10.41 9.86
C ARG A 264 3.67 11.71 9.64
N PHE A 265 4.39 12.75 9.23
CA PHE A 265 3.79 14.07 8.99
C PHE A 265 2.94 14.57 10.17
N THR A 266 3.39 14.32 11.40
CA THR A 266 2.67 14.61 12.66
C THR A 266 1.34 13.86 12.85
N ILE A 267 1.08 12.81 12.05
CA ILE A 267 -0.11 11.95 12.11
C ILE A 267 0.30 10.60 12.67
N SER A 268 -0.44 10.06 13.64
CA SER A 268 -0.29 8.67 14.06
C SER A 268 -0.71 7.74 12.93
N THR A 269 0.19 6.88 12.47
CA THR A 269 -0.02 6.01 11.30
C THR A 269 -0.33 4.57 11.64
N GLU A 270 -0.30 4.19 12.91
CA GLU A 270 -0.50 2.80 13.36
C GLU A 270 -1.82 2.21 12.84
N ARG A 271 -2.95 2.91 13.05
CA ARG A 271 -4.26 2.44 12.57
C ARG A 271 -4.34 2.38 11.04
N ILE A 272 -3.70 3.33 10.36
CA ILE A 272 -3.67 3.38 8.89
C ILE A 272 -2.87 2.18 8.33
N VAL A 273 -1.69 1.91 8.90
CA VAL A 273 -0.83 0.78 8.54
C VAL A 273 -1.55 -0.53 8.79
N ASN A 274 -2.18 -0.68 9.96
CA ASN A 274 -2.95 -1.87 10.31
C ASN A 274 -4.06 -2.14 9.30
N ILE A 275 -4.85 -1.13 8.92
CA ILE A 275 -5.89 -1.30 7.90
C ILE A 275 -5.28 -1.61 6.53
N ALA A 276 -4.24 -0.89 6.11
CA ALA A 276 -3.62 -1.13 4.80
C ALA A 276 -3.06 -2.55 4.68
N LEU A 277 -2.40 -3.06 5.72
CA LEU A 277 -1.86 -4.41 5.74
C LEU A 277 -2.96 -5.45 5.94
N LYS A 278 -3.81 -5.37 6.99
CA LYS A 278 -4.92 -6.33 7.24
C LYS A 278 -5.83 -6.48 6.04
N ALA A 279 -6.15 -5.37 5.40
CA ALA A 279 -7.03 -5.39 4.26
C ALA A 279 -6.34 -6.03 3.03
N THR A 280 -5.01 -5.98 2.92
CA THR A 280 -4.26 -6.74 1.92
C THR A 280 -4.14 -8.24 2.28
N HIS A 281 -3.96 -8.58 3.57
CA HIS A 281 -3.94 -9.97 4.06
C HIS A 281 -5.24 -10.72 3.72
N ALA A 282 -6.38 -10.08 3.95
CA ALA A 282 -7.71 -10.65 3.66
C ALA A 282 -7.94 -10.92 2.16
N LEU A 283 -7.06 -10.49 1.27
CA LEU A 283 -7.16 -10.72 -0.18
C LEU A 283 -6.37 -11.94 -0.63
N GLN A 284 -5.24 -12.27 0.02
CA GLN A 284 -4.31 -13.31 -0.45
C GLN A 284 -3.70 -14.15 0.70
N PRO A 285 -4.51 -14.88 1.50
CA PRO A 285 -4.03 -15.59 2.70
C PRO A 285 -3.00 -16.69 2.37
N ALA A 286 -3.27 -17.50 1.34
CA ALA A 286 -2.37 -18.58 0.90
C ALA A 286 -1.00 -18.08 0.39
N GLN A 287 -0.94 -16.86 -0.18
CA GLN A 287 0.34 -16.26 -0.55
C GLN A 287 1.10 -15.80 0.69
N MET A 288 0.39 -15.32 1.71
CA MET A 288 1.00 -14.89 2.96
C MET A 288 1.69 -16.03 3.70
N THR A 289 1.05 -17.20 3.77
CA THR A 289 1.67 -18.39 4.35
C THR A 289 2.98 -18.75 3.65
N LYS A 290 2.99 -18.76 2.31
CA LYS A 290 4.22 -19.00 1.53
C LYS A 290 5.29 -17.93 1.78
N MET A 291 4.90 -16.67 1.99
CA MET A 291 5.84 -15.60 2.34
C MET A 291 6.50 -15.85 3.70
N ILE A 292 5.74 -16.27 4.71
CA ILE A 292 6.31 -16.64 6.03
C ILE A 292 7.36 -17.72 5.87
N ASP A 293 7.03 -18.80 5.16
CA ASP A 293 7.94 -19.94 4.97
C ASP A 293 9.24 -19.51 4.27
N MET A 294 9.15 -18.60 3.29
CA MET A 294 10.32 -18.08 2.59
C MET A 294 11.17 -17.13 3.42
N VAL A 295 10.54 -16.25 4.20
CA VAL A 295 11.28 -15.36 5.11
C VAL A 295 12.00 -16.18 6.17
N ASP A 296 11.39 -17.27 6.61
CA ASP A 296 12.02 -18.20 7.55
C ASP A 296 13.24 -18.93 6.93
N ARG A 297 13.14 -19.37 5.67
CA ARG A 297 14.27 -19.97 4.92
C ARG A 297 15.46 -19.04 4.74
N ILE A 298 15.24 -17.73 4.75
CA ILE A 298 16.33 -16.74 4.70
C ILE A 298 17.19 -16.80 5.97
N GLY A 299 16.63 -17.26 7.10
CA GLY A 299 17.38 -17.56 8.33
C GLY A 299 17.64 -16.38 9.25
N ASP A 300 17.01 -15.22 9.01
CA ASP A 300 17.10 -14.06 9.90
C ASP A 300 15.85 -13.97 10.78
N LYS A 301 15.98 -14.40 12.04
CA LYS A 301 14.88 -14.46 13.00
C LYS A 301 14.26 -13.09 13.32
N TYR A 302 15.04 -12.01 13.25
CA TYR A 302 14.52 -10.66 13.53
C TYR A 302 13.70 -10.14 12.36
N LEU A 303 14.12 -10.42 11.12
CA LEU A 303 13.34 -10.13 9.93
C LEU A 303 12.05 -10.92 9.85
N THR A 304 12.11 -12.23 10.18
CA THR A 304 10.90 -13.05 10.28
C THR A 304 9.96 -12.46 11.31
N ALA A 305 10.46 -12.11 12.49
CA ALA A 305 9.60 -11.58 13.54
C ALA A 305 9.07 -10.17 13.23
N ASP A 306 9.85 -9.33 12.56
CA ASP A 306 9.39 -8.02 12.08
C ASP A 306 8.33 -8.15 10.99
N PHE A 307 8.46 -9.16 10.11
CA PHE A 307 7.45 -9.52 9.14
C PHE A 307 6.17 -9.99 9.82
N LEU A 308 6.28 -10.91 10.77
CA LEU A 308 5.14 -11.42 11.53
C LEU A 308 4.42 -10.32 12.32
N GLU A 309 5.12 -9.31 12.84
CA GLU A 309 4.50 -8.11 13.44
C GLU A 309 3.57 -7.41 12.45
N LEU A 310 4.14 -7.06 11.30
CA LEU A 310 3.46 -6.24 10.30
C LEU A 310 2.34 -7.01 9.63
N MET A 311 2.55 -8.31 9.45
CA MET A 311 1.68 -9.18 8.68
C MET A 311 0.63 -9.92 9.50
N SER A 312 0.73 -9.90 10.83
CA SER A 312 -0.28 -10.54 11.67
C SER A 312 -1.57 -9.72 11.70
N PRO A 313 -2.74 -10.36 11.52
CA PRO A 313 -4.01 -9.69 11.73
C PRO A 313 -4.30 -9.40 13.22
N LEU A 314 -3.47 -9.90 14.14
CA LEU A 314 -3.66 -9.81 15.59
C LEU A 314 -2.92 -8.62 16.19
N THR A 315 -3.56 -7.97 17.17
CA THR A 315 -2.94 -7.05 18.11
C THR A 315 -2.08 -7.79 19.12
N ILE A 316 -1.20 -7.08 19.85
CA ILE A 316 -0.33 -7.69 20.89
C ILE A 316 -1.16 -8.43 21.96
N ALA A 317 -2.33 -7.88 22.32
CA ALA A 317 -3.22 -8.47 23.30
C ALA A 317 -3.84 -9.78 22.78
N GLU A 318 -4.29 -9.81 21.53
CA GLU A 318 -4.82 -11.03 20.89
C GLU A 318 -3.73 -12.09 20.72
N TRP A 319 -2.50 -11.67 20.40
CA TRP A 319 -1.30 -12.50 20.39
C TRP A 319 -1.05 -13.19 21.73
N LYS A 320 -1.12 -12.42 22.82
CA LYS A 320 -0.93 -12.91 24.17
C LYS A 320 -1.97 -13.96 24.54
N GLU A 321 -3.26 -13.64 24.36
CA GLU A 321 -4.35 -14.55 24.72
C GLU A 321 -4.25 -15.89 23.98
N GLU A 322 -3.83 -15.88 22.72
CA GLU A 322 -3.74 -17.11 21.94
C GLU A 322 -2.50 -17.95 22.30
N ILE A 323 -1.33 -17.32 22.52
CA ILE A 323 -0.13 -18.05 23.00
C ILE A 323 -0.39 -18.64 24.39
N GLU A 324 -1.02 -17.89 25.30
CA GLU A 324 -1.41 -18.41 26.62
C GLU A 324 -2.34 -19.61 26.49
N ARG A 325 -3.31 -19.56 25.57
CA ARG A 325 -4.25 -20.66 25.33
C ARG A 325 -3.57 -21.91 24.79
N GLU A 326 -2.66 -21.80 23.82
CA GLU A 326 -1.93 -22.96 23.27
C GLU A 326 -0.94 -23.57 24.28
N LEU A 327 -0.23 -22.74 25.04
CA LEU A 327 0.63 -23.22 26.14
C LEU A 327 -0.17 -24.00 27.19
N GLN A 328 -1.39 -23.55 27.49
CA GLN A 328 -2.28 -24.25 28.44
C GLN A 328 -2.82 -25.57 27.91
N LYS A 329 -2.98 -25.73 26.58
CA LYS A 329 -3.44 -26.99 25.96
C LYS A 329 -2.37 -28.08 26.04
N ASN A 330 -1.10 -27.72 25.86
CA ASN A 330 0.03 -28.66 25.87
C ASN A 330 0.85 -28.52 27.14
N TRP A 331 0.19 -28.62 28.29
CA TRP A 331 0.78 -28.37 29.60
C TRP A 331 1.94 -29.32 29.92
N SER A 332 3.11 -28.76 30.21
CA SER A 332 4.29 -29.46 30.72
C SER A 332 4.86 -28.73 31.95
N PRO A 333 5.76 -29.35 32.73
CA PRO A 333 6.43 -28.67 33.84
C PRO A 333 7.17 -27.38 33.42
N GLY A 334 7.65 -27.30 32.18
CA GLY A 334 8.29 -26.10 31.61
C GLY A 334 7.31 -24.96 31.28
N THR A 335 6.02 -25.28 31.11
CA THR A 335 4.97 -24.32 30.72
C THR A 335 4.77 -23.21 31.75
N LYS A 336 4.94 -23.50 33.05
CA LYS A 336 4.81 -22.49 34.11
C LYS A 336 5.87 -21.37 33.97
N THR A 337 7.11 -21.77 33.71
CA THR A 337 8.23 -20.84 33.46
C THR A 337 8.02 -20.09 32.15
N GLN A 338 7.53 -20.76 31.10
CA GLN A 338 7.18 -20.13 29.82
C GLN A 338 6.06 -19.08 29.94
N LEU A 339 5.05 -19.34 30.78
CA LEU A 339 3.96 -18.38 31.06
C LEU A 339 4.42 -17.17 31.90
N GLU A 340 5.34 -17.38 32.85
CA GLU A 340 5.96 -16.27 33.61
C GLU A 340 6.82 -15.38 32.70
N TYR A 341 7.61 -16.00 31.83
CA TYR A 341 8.35 -15.30 30.79
C TYR A 341 7.42 -14.53 29.84
N LEU A 342 6.33 -15.14 29.36
CA LEU A 342 5.36 -14.45 28.52
C LEU A 342 4.74 -13.24 29.26
N LYS A 343 4.42 -13.35 30.55
CA LYS A 343 3.92 -12.23 31.36
C LYS A 343 4.94 -11.08 31.47
N GLU A 344 6.22 -11.41 31.64
CA GLU A 344 7.31 -10.42 31.68
C GLU A 344 7.50 -9.73 30.32
N ALA A 345 7.47 -10.48 29.22
CA ALA A 345 7.44 -9.94 27.86
C ALA A 345 6.27 -8.98 27.64
N CYS A 346 5.09 -9.36 28.15
CA CYS A 346 3.84 -8.58 28.03
C CYS A 346 3.81 -7.31 28.88
N SER A 347 4.75 -7.14 29.83
CA SER A 347 4.93 -5.89 30.55
C SER A 347 5.67 -4.83 29.72
N SER A 348 6.23 -5.23 28.57
CA SER A 348 6.95 -4.34 27.67
C SER A 348 6.01 -3.43 26.88
N SER A 349 6.34 -2.14 26.81
CA SER A 349 5.55 -1.11 26.11
C SER A 349 5.75 -1.09 24.59
N SER A 350 6.41 -2.11 24.01
CA SER A 350 6.69 -2.20 22.57
C SER A 350 6.66 -3.62 22.01
N PHE A 351 6.04 -3.80 20.84
CA PHE A 351 6.02 -5.07 20.11
C PHE A 351 7.43 -5.58 19.79
N LYS A 352 8.38 -4.67 19.54
CA LYS A 352 9.79 -5.01 19.35
C LYS A 352 10.39 -5.75 20.55
N GLN A 353 10.04 -5.36 21.78
CA GLN A 353 10.48 -6.07 22.99
C GLN A 353 9.76 -7.39 23.15
N PHE A 354 8.43 -7.43 22.91
CA PHE A 354 7.64 -8.66 22.89
C PHE A 354 8.21 -9.71 21.92
N ILE A 355 8.51 -9.30 20.68
CA ILE A 355 9.12 -10.14 19.66
C ILE A 355 10.55 -10.53 20.00
N ARG A 356 11.39 -9.59 20.45
CA ARG A 356 12.75 -9.93 20.90
C ARG A 356 12.72 -10.98 21.97
N PHE A 357 11.73 -10.91 22.86
CA PHE A 357 11.54 -11.88 23.92
C PHE A 357 11.09 -13.26 23.40
N ILE A 358 10.09 -13.31 22.50
CA ILE A 358 9.68 -14.58 21.84
C ILE A 358 10.87 -15.20 21.08
N VAL A 359 11.70 -14.39 20.41
CA VAL A 359 12.90 -14.85 19.68
C VAL A 359 14.04 -15.29 20.63
N GLN A 360 14.14 -14.67 21.81
CA GLN A 360 15.23 -14.88 22.77
C GLN A 360 15.00 -16.08 23.70
N TYR A 361 13.75 -16.49 23.93
CA TYR A 361 13.41 -17.67 24.74
C TYR A 361 13.11 -18.89 23.86
N LYS A 362 13.88 -19.97 24.09
CA LYS A 362 14.15 -21.09 23.18
C LYS A 362 12.92 -21.78 22.57
N GLY A 363 13.04 -22.10 21.28
CA GLY A 363 12.39 -23.21 20.56
C GLY A 363 10.86 -23.20 20.57
N GLU A 364 10.28 -23.78 21.62
CA GLU A 364 8.85 -24.11 21.69
C GLU A 364 7.92 -22.90 21.63
N ILE A 365 8.22 -21.79 22.34
CA ILE A 365 7.33 -20.61 22.29
C ILE A 365 7.35 -19.97 20.89
N TRP A 366 8.51 -19.95 20.23
CA TRP A 366 8.63 -19.43 18.86
C TRP A 366 7.91 -20.33 17.87
N ASP A 367 8.04 -21.66 18.00
CA ASP A 367 7.37 -22.62 17.14
C ASP A 367 5.84 -22.57 17.34
N ILE A 368 5.35 -22.49 18.58
CA ILE A 368 3.93 -22.29 18.90
C ILE A 368 3.42 -20.96 18.34
N ALA A 369 4.16 -19.86 18.55
CA ALA A 369 3.80 -18.55 18.01
C ALA A 369 3.71 -18.58 16.48
N LYS A 370 4.68 -19.22 15.81
CA LYS A 370 4.73 -19.38 14.36
C LYS A 370 3.57 -20.24 13.85
N ASP A 371 3.24 -21.34 14.54
CA ASP A 371 2.13 -22.23 14.19
C ASP A 371 0.78 -21.53 14.34
N ILE A 372 0.56 -20.78 15.43
CA ILE A 372 -0.66 -19.97 15.64
C ILE A 372 -0.87 -18.98 14.50
N ILE A 373 0.17 -18.24 14.11
CA ILE A 373 0.08 -17.28 13.00
C ILE A 373 -0.21 -18.00 11.70
N THR A 374 0.53 -19.08 11.43
CA THR A 374 0.45 -19.80 10.17
C THR A 374 -0.94 -20.41 10.00
N ASP A 375 -1.54 -20.97 11.05
CA ASP A 375 -2.88 -21.54 11.03
C ASP A 375 -3.99 -20.49 10.98
N ARG A 376 -3.79 -19.30 11.58
CA ARG A 376 -4.73 -18.18 11.44
C ARG A 376 -4.64 -17.46 10.10
N LEU A 377 -3.51 -17.49 9.43
CA LEU A 377 -3.38 -16.99 8.06
C LEU A 377 -3.92 -17.98 7.02
N LYS A 378 -4.06 -19.27 7.37
CA LYS A 378 -4.72 -20.28 6.52
C LYS A 378 -6.25 -20.25 6.60
N LYS A 379 -6.82 -19.77 7.72
CA LYS A 379 -8.25 -19.58 7.95
C LYS A 379 -8.71 -18.22 7.46
#